data_AF-A0A068U5U4-F1
#
_entry.id   AF-A0A068U5U4-F1
#
_cell.length_a   1.000
_cell.length_b   1.000
_cell.length_c   1.000
_cell.angle_alpha   90.00
_cell.angle_beta   90.00
_cell.angle_gamma   90.00
#
_symmetry.space_group_name_H-M   'P 1'
#
loop_
_entity.id
_entity.type
_entity.pdbx_description
1 polymer ?
#
loop_
_entity_poly.entity_id
_entity_poly.type
_entity_poly.pdbx_seq_one_letter_code
_entity_poly.pdbx_strand_id
1 'polypeptide(L)'
;MQRLGGRGLSLQAFARTNHYNPALIKKQREFYKNAKYVRKFKRSLGQHEQQMTARHLEERNETEEATDLDHNIKKRKKNSAKSLRDLYEEKRQEAEKARLEREASIQAKKKERQRAEARRKSLKKKMFKKTKSGQPVMKHRIEHLLQMIQGSTS
;
A
#
# COMPACT_ATOMS: atom_id res chain seq x y z
N MET A 1 12.38 -23.10 8.71
CA MET A 1 11.11 -22.33 8.76
C MET A 1 11.34 -20.94 8.20
N GLN A 2 11.07 -20.72 6.91
CA GLN A 2 11.22 -19.40 6.29
C GLN A 2 10.17 -18.43 6.88
N ARG A 3 10.64 -17.38 7.56
CA ARG A 3 9.83 -16.29 8.09
C ARG A 3 10.05 -15.08 7.20
N LEU A 4 8.98 -14.47 6.71
CA LEU A 4 9.06 -13.22 5.95
C LEU A 4 9.20 -12.06 6.94
N GLY A 5 10.44 -11.65 7.21
CA GLY A 5 10.76 -10.39 7.90
C GLY A 5 10.38 -10.32 9.38
N GLY A 6 11.37 -10.49 10.27
CA GLY A 6 11.27 -10.14 11.70
C GLY A 6 10.24 -10.95 12.51
N ARG A 7 9.85 -10.39 13.67
CA ARG A 7 8.89 -10.96 14.66
C ARG A 7 7.45 -10.97 14.13
N GLY A 8 7.27 -11.29 12.85
CA GLY A 8 6.00 -11.40 12.15
C GLY A 8 5.53 -12.84 11.95
N LEU A 9 4.27 -12.98 11.59
CA LEU A 9 3.54 -14.24 11.34
C LEU A 9 4.34 -15.17 10.39
N SER A 10 4.35 -16.46 10.68
CA SER A 10 5.06 -17.45 9.87
C SER A 10 4.46 -17.55 8.45
N LEU A 11 5.27 -17.92 7.46
CA LEU A 11 4.80 -18.18 6.09
C LEU A 11 3.63 -19.19 6.06
N GLN A 12 3.64 -20.12 7.00
CA GLN A 12 2.58 -21.11 7.21
C GLN A 12 1.23 -20.49 7.63
N ALA A 13 1.23 -19.31 8.28
CA ALA A 13 0.00 -18.58 8.59
C ALA A 13 -0.70 -18.05 7.32
N PHE A 14 0.06 -17.75 6.26
CA PHE A 14 -0.47 -17.34 4.96
C PHE A 14 -0.81 -18.54 4.07
N ALA A 15 -0.10 -19.65 4.23
CA ALA A 15 -0.31 -20.88 3.47
C ALA A 15 -1.42 -21.80 4.02
N ARG A 16 -2.49 -21.24 4.64
CA ARG A 16 -3.65 -22.05 5.06
C ARG A 16 -4.49 -22.42 3.84
N THR A 17 -4.21 -23.64 3.37
CA THR A 17 -4.98 -24.58 2.56
C THR A 17 -6.49 -24.29 2.38
N ASN A 18 -6.86 -23.93 1.15
CA ASN A 18 -8.01 -24.40 0.36
C ASN A 18 -9.46 -24.32 0.89
N HIS A 19 -9.75 -23.68 2.03
CA HIS A 19 -11.14 -23.44 2.49
C HIS A 19 -11.40 -21.95 2.75
N TYR A 20 -11.01 -21.11 1.80
CA TYR A 20 -11.23 -19.67 1.88
C TYR A 20 -12.68 -19.33 1.53
N ASN A 21 -13.55 -19.22 2.55
CA ASN A 21 -14.90 -18.68 2.38
C ASN A 21 -14.93 -17.21 2.84
N PRO A 22 -15.02 -16.24 1.91
CA PRO A 22 -15.01 -14.82 2.26
C PRO A 22 -16.22 -14.41 3.13
N ALA A 23 -17.35 -15.12 3.04
CA ALA A 23 -18.55 -14.81 3.82
C ALA A 23 -18.34 -15.11 5.33
N LEU A 24 -17.68 -16.22 5.66
CA LEU A 24 -17.38 -16.57 7.06
C LEU A 24 -16.37 -15.59 7.68
N ILE A 25 -15.36 -15.18 6.91
CA ILE A 25 -14.36 -14.20 7.33
C ILE A 25 -15.02 -12.83 7.56
N LYS A 26 -15.92 -12.41 6.66
CA LYS A 26 -16.68 -11.17 6.81
C LYS A 26 -17.52 -11.20 8.09
N LYS A 27 -18.24 -12.30 8.34
CA LYS A 27 -19.06 -12.48 9.55
C LYS A 27 -18.24 -12.39 10.84
N GLN A 28 -17.06 -13.04 10.89
CA GLN A 28 -16.16 -12.95 12.05
C GLN A 28 -15.64 -11.52 12.29
N ARG A 29 -15.25 -10.82 11.21
CA ARG A 29 -14.79 -9.42 11.29
C ARG A 29 -15.90 -8.49 11.80
N GLU A 30 -17.12 -8.65 11.28
CA GLU A 30 -18.28 -7.88 11.70
C GLU A 30 -18.63 -8.14 13.16
N PHE A 31 -18.65 -9.40 13.60
CA PHE A 31 -18.89 -9.76 15.00
C PHE A 31 -17.90 -9.07 15.94
N TYR A 32 -16.61 -9.13 15.61
CA TYR A 32 -15.57 -8.46 16.41
C TYR A 32 -15.73 -6.93 16.42
N LYS A 33 -16.02 -6.34 15.26
CA LYS A 33 -16.24 -4.90 15.12
C LYS A 33 -17.45 -4.44 15.97
N ASN A 34 -18.54 -5.21 15.95
CA ASN A 34 -19.74 -4.93 16.71
C ASN A 34 -19.50 -5.06 18.21
N ALA A 35 -18.83 -6.12 18.67
CA ALA A 35 -18.45 -6.28 20.07
C ALA A 35 -17.58 -5.11 20.58
N LYS A 36 -16.66 -4.63 19.74
CA LYS A 36 -15.84 -3.44 20.04
C LYS A 36 -16.68 -2.18 20.19
N TYR A 37 -17.66 -1.97 19.32
CA TYR A 37 -18.57 -0.81 19.41
C TYR A 37 -19.48 -0.88 20.64
N VAL A 38 -20.03 -2.04 20.95
CA VAL A 38 -20.82 -2.25 22.18
C VAL A 38 -19.97 -1.94 23.41
N ARG A 39 -18.72 -2.43 23.47
CA ARG A 39 -17.81 -2.13 24.59
C ARG A 39 -17.48 -0.65 24.69
N LYS A 40 -17.27 0.02 23.55
CA LYS A 40 -17.02 1.47 23.50
C LYS A 40 -18.23 2.24 24.03
N PHE A 41 -19.44 1.87 23.60
CA PHE A 41 -20.69 2.50 24.02
C PHE A 41 -20.97 2.30 25.52
N LYS A 42 -20.80 1.08 26.02
CA LYS A 42 -20.90 0.80 27.47
C LYS A 42 -19.91 1.62 28.29
N ARG A 43 -18.68 1.80 27.78
CA ARG A 43 -17.67 2.64 28.43
C ARG A 43 -18.08 4.12 28.44
N SER A 44 -18.66 4.64 27.35
CA SER A 44 -19.13 6.04 27.34
C SER A 44 -20.33 6.27 28.26
N LEU A 45 -21.23 5.28 28.40
CA LEU A 45 -22.33 5.37 29.36
C LEU A 45 -21.81 5.42 30.81
N GLY A 46 -20.89 4.53 31.18
CA GLY A 46 -20.28 4.55 32.52
C GLY A 46 -19.49 5.84 32.80
N GLN A 47 -18.84 6.42 31.79
CA GLN A 47 -18.18 7.72 31.92
C GLN A 47 -19.17 8.88 32.10
N HIS A 48 -20.35 8.82 31.47
CA HIS A 48 -21.40 9.82 31.67
C HIS A 48 -21.96 9.74 33.10
N GLU A 49 -22.14 8.53 33.63
CA GLU A 49 -22.61 8.30 35.00
C GLU A 49 -21.57 8.79 36.04
N GLN A 50 -20.28 8.52 35.81
CA GLN A 50 -19.18 9.02 36.64
C GLN A 50 -18.96 10.53 36.54
N GLN A 51 -19.20 11.16 35.39
CA GLN A 51 -19.11 12.62 35.27
C GLN A 51 -20.25 13.33 36.02
N MET A 52 -21.45 12.73 36.09
CA MET A 52 -22.56 13.29 36.85
C MET A 52 -22.32 13.20 38.37
N THR A 53 -21.64 12.16 38.85
CA THR A 53 -21.28 12.04 40.28
C THR A 53 -20.03 12.84 40.66
N ALA A 54 -19.03 12.93 39.77
CA ALA A 54 -17.80 13.70 40.02
C ALA A 54 -18.03 15.23 40.00
N ARG A 55 -18.90 15.75 39.12
CA ARG A 55 -19.28 17.17 39.10
C ARG A 55 -19.91 17.64 40.41
N HIS A 56 -20.53 16.73 41.16
CA HIS A 56 -21.14 17.03 42.45
C HIS A 56 -20.12 17.04 43.62
N LEU A 57 -18.90 16.53 43.40
CA LEU A 57 -17.83 16.42 44.39
C LEU A 57 -16.71 17.46 44.18
N GLU A 58 -16.46 17.89 42.95
CA GLU A 58 -15.41 18.88 42.61
C GLU A 58 -15.75 20.33 42.98
N GLU A 59 -17.02 20.68 43.23
CA GLU A 59 -17.44 22.03 43.67
C GLU A 59 -16.85 22.45 45.04
N ARG A 60 -16.20 21.53 45.77
CA ARG A 60 -15.75 21.75 47.16
C ARG A 60 -14.24 21.95 47.36
N ASN A 61 -13.38 21.73 46.36
CA ASN A 61 -11.93 21.54 46.60
C ASN A 61 -10.98 22.29 45.63
N GLU A 62 -11.36 23.42 45.03
CA GLU A 62 -10.49 24.15 44.10
C GLU A 62 -10.09 25.55 44.61
N THR A 63 -9.25 25.60 45.64
CA THR A 63 -8.40 26.79 45.85
C THR A 63 -7.07 26.33 46.43
N GLU A 64 -5.98 26.41 45.63
CA GLU A 64 -4.61 26.78 46.04
C GLU A 64 -3.42 26.04 45.36
N GLU A 65 -3.57 24.89 44.68
CA GLU A 65 -2.39 24.12 44.15
C GLU A 65 -2.26 24.00 42.60
N ALA A 66 -3.02 24.75 41.80
CA ALA A 66 -3.17 24.47 40.36
C ALA A 66 -2.11 25.08 39.40
N THR A 67 -1.23 25.98 39.87
CA THR A 67 -0.52 26.89 38.95
C THR A 67 0.81 26.37 38.39
N ASP A 68 1.58 25.58 39.15
CA ASP A 68 2.92 25.12 38.72
C ASP A 68 2.91 23.82 37.89
N LEU A 69 1.91 22.94 38.08
CA LEU A 69 1.78 21.70 37.31
C LEU A 69 1.38 21.95 35.84
N ASP A 70 0.60 23.00 35.57
CA ASP A 70 0.04 23.30 34.25
C ASP A 70 1.11 23.72 33.22
N HIS A 71 2.13 24.47 33.65
CA HIS A 71 3.18 24.95 32.75
C HIS A 71 4.09 23.83 32.23
N ASN A 72 4.39 22.83 33.07
CA ASN A 72 5.18 21.66 32.68
C ASN A 72 4.41 20.71 31.75
N ILE A 73 3.10 20.54 31.99
CA ILE A 73 2.21 19.73 31.14
C ILE A 73 2.09 20.36 29.74
N LYS A 74 1.94 21.69 29.64
CA LYS A 74 1.88 22.41 28.36
C LYS A 74 3.18 22.29 27.55
N LYS A 75 4.35 22.35 28.18
CA LYS A 75 5.65 22.16 27.52
C LYS A 75 5.81 20.73 26.97
N ARG A 76 5.46 19.69 27.75
CA ARG A 76 5.52 18.29 27.30
C ARG A 76 4.56 18.01 26.14
N LYS A 77 3.34 18.58 26.17
CA LYS A 77 2.36 18.49 25.07
C LYS A 77 2.84 19.17 23.78
N LYS A 78 3.55 20.31 23.86
CA LYS A 78 4.15 20.97 22.69
C LYS A 78 5.27 20.14 22.05
N ASN A 79 6.11 19.50 22.86
CA ASN A 79 7.19 18.65 22.35
C ASN A 79 6.68 17.35 21.71
N SER A 80 5.64 16.71 22.27
CA SER A 80 5.04 15.52 21.65
C SER A 80 4.30 15.86 20.34
N ALA A 81 3.64 17.03 20.26
CA ALA A 81 3.01 17.50 19.03
C ALA A 81 4.03 17.77 17.91
N LYS A 82 5.23 18.27 18.26
CA LYS A 82 6.32 18.45 17.29
C LYS A 82 6.80 17.09 16.74
N SER A 83 7.02 16.11 17.61
CA SER A 83 7.39 14.75 17.19
C SER A 83 6.32 14.06 16.32
N LEU A 84 5.02 14.31 16.56
CA LEU A 84 3.95 13.78 15.71
C LEU A 84 3.93 14.41 14.31
N ARG A 85 4.27 15.69 14.21
CA ARG A 85 4.39 16.40 12.93
C ARG A 85 5.54 15.85 12.11
N ASP A 86 6.70 15.66 12.75
CA ASP A 86 7.90 15.13 12.11
C ASP A 86 7.64 13.72 11.53
N LEU A 87 6.99 12.83 12.30
CA LEU A 87 6.58 11.49 11.83
C LEU A 87 5.63 11.53 10.62
N TYR A 88 4.76 12.53 10.54
CA TYR A 88 3.84 12.69 9.42
C TYR A 88 4.58 13.18 8.16
N GLU A 89 5.50 14.12 8.33
CA GLU A 89 6.34 14.63 7.26
C GLU A 89 7.25 13.54 6.69
N GLU A 90 7.89 12.72 7.55
CA GLU A 90 8.69 11.57 7.14
C GLU A 90 7.86 10.55 6.33
N LYS A 91 6.70 10.15 6.86
CA LYS A 91 5.80 9.20 6.18
C LYS A 91 5.33 9.72 4.81
N ARG A 92 5.09 11.03 4.69
CA ARG A 92 4.74 11.66 3.42
C ARG A 92 5.89 11.58 2.43
N GLN A 93 7.11 11.87 2.86
CA GLN A 93 8.29 11.80 2.00
C GLN A 93 8.57 10.37 1.53
N GLU A 94 8.44 9.37 2.40
CA GLU A 94 8.56 7.97 2.03
C GLU A 94 7.50 7.54 1.01
N ALA A 95 6.25 7.97 1.19
CA ALA A 95 5.17 7.68 0.26
C ALA A 95 5.41 8.32 -1.12
N GLU A 96 5.93 9.55 -1.16
CA GLU A 96 6.29 10.23 -2.43
C GLU A 96 7.47 9.54 -3.12
N LYS A 97 8.52 9.14 -2.38
CA LYS A 97 9.63 8.36 -2.93
C LYS A 97 9.15 7.04 -3.53
N ALA A 98 8.30 6.31 -2.81
CA ALA A 98 7.72 5.05 -3.29
C ALA A 98 6.82 5.24 -4.53
N ARG A 99 6.14 6.39 -4.65
CA ARG A 99 5.38 6.74 -5.87
C ARG A 99 6.32 6.98 -7.04
N LEU A 100 7.37 7.79 -6.86
CA LEU A 100 8.34 8.08 -7.89
C LEU A 100 9.06 6.81 -8.39
N GLU A 101 9.47 5.92 -7.50
CA GLU A 101 10.09 4.64 -7.88
C GLU A 101 9.16 3.75 -8.70
N ARG A 102 7.88 3.66 -8.29
CA ARG A 102 6.86 2.92 -9.04
C ARG A 102 6.63 3.53 -10.41
N GLU A 103 6.46 4.84 -10.49
CA GLU A 103 6.28 5.54 -11.76
C GLU A 103 7.49 5.37 -12.68
N ALA A 104 8.71 5.46 -12.15
CA ALA A 104 9.93 5.20 -12.91
C ALA A 104 9.95 3.78 -13.47
N SER A 105 9.59 2.77 -12.66
CA SER A 105 9.52 1.38 -13.10
C SER A 105 8.47 1.16 -14.20
N ILE A 106 7.32 1.83 -14.09
CA ILE A 106 6.23 1.76 -15.07
C ILE A 106 6.65 2.43 -16.37
N GLN A 107 7.29 3.60 -16.29
CA GLN A 107 7.80 4.31 -17.46
C GLN A 107 8.89 3.51 -18.17
N ALA A 108 9.81 2.89 -17.43
CA ALA A 108 10.83 2.01 -18.00
C ALA A 108 10.19 0.85 -18.77
N LYS A 109 9.25 0.13 -18.16
CA LYS A 109 8.49 -0.95 -18.81
C LYS A 109 7.71 -0.46 -20.02
N LYS A 110 7.12 0.73 -19.96
CA LYS A 110 6.39 1.34 -21.09
C LYS A 110 7.33 1.64 -22.26
N LYS A 111 8.51 2.23 -21.99
CA LYS A 111 9.53 2.52 -23.01
C LYS A 111 10.06 1.23 -23.65
N GLU A 112 10.30 0.19 -22.85
CA GLU A 112 10.71 -1.12 -23.36
C GLU A 112 9.65 -1.73 -24.29
N ARG A 113 8.38 -1.75 -23.86
CA ARG A 113 7.24 -2.21 -24.68
C ARG A 113 7.14 -1.43 -26.00
N GLN A 114 7.28 -0.10 -25.96
CA GLN A 114 7.26 0.73 -27.16
C GLN A 114 8.42 0.41 -28.11
N ARG A 115 9.63 0.16 -27.58
CA ARG A 115 10.78 -0.26 -28.39
C ARG A 115 10.54 -1.62 -29.04
N ALA A 116 10.04 -2.60 -28.29
CA ALA A 116 9.70 -3.92 -28.81
C ALA A 116 8.59 -3.84 -29.88
N GLU A 117 7.57 -3.02 -29.66
CA GLU A 117 6.49 -2.81 -30.62
C GLU A 117 6.99 -2.09 -31.89
N ALA A 118 7.86 -1.09 -31.75
CA ALA A 118 8.48 -0.40 -32.89
C ALA A 118 9.31 -1.37 -33.74
N ARG A 119 10.10 -2.24 -33.11
CA ARG A 119 10.83 -3.33 -33.79
C ARG A 119 9.86 -4.28 -34.50
N ARG A 120 8.78 -4.70 -33.84
CA ARG A 120 7.76 -5.57 -34.46
C ARG A 120 7.09 -4.90 -35.66
N LYS A 121 6.73 -3.62 -35.56
CA LYS A 121 6.11 -2.85 -36.64
C LYS A 121 7.05 -2.67 -37.83
N SER A 122 8.33 -2.38 -37.59
CA SER A 122 9.31 -2.23 -38.67
C SER A 122 9.56 -3.55 -39.41
N LEU A 123 9.68 -4.66 -38.68
CA LEU A 123 9.76 -6.01 -39.25
C LEU A 123 8.50 -6.34 -40.07
N LYS A 124 7.32 -6.12 -39.49
CA LYS A 124 6.02 -6.33 -40.17
C LYS A 124 5.91 -5.51 -41.46
N LYS A 125 6.34 -4.24 -41.44
CA LYS A 125 6.38 -3.37 -42.63
C LYS A 125 7.31 -3.92 -43.72
N LYS A 126 8.48 -4.46 -43.35
CA LYS A 126 9.38 -5.13 -44.30
C LYS A 126 8.76 -6.41 -44.88
N MET A 127 8.13 -7.24 -44.05
CA MET A 127 7.46 -8.48 -44.48
C MET A 127 6.31 -8.25 -45.48
N PHE A 128 5.60 -7.13 -45.36
CA PHE A 128 4.49 -6.78 -46.25
C PHE A 128 4.90 -6.04 -47.52
N LYS A 129 6.19 -5.79 -47.74
CA LYS A 129 6.64 -5.24 -49.02
C LYS A 129 6.30 -6.23 -50.13
N LYS A 130 5.75 -5.68 -51.22
CA LYS A 130 5.35 -6.43 -52.42
C LYS A 130 6.13 -5.93 -53.63
N THR A 131 6.30 -6.79 -54.62
CA THR A 131 6.83 -6.45 -55.94
C THR A 131 5.79 -5.66 -56.75
N LYS A 132 6.15 -5.18 -57.94
CA LYS A 132 5.23 -4.50 -58.86
C LYS A 132 4.01 -5.35 -59.23
N SER A 133 4.17 -6.67 -59.26
CA SER A 133 3.09 -7.65 -59.50
C SER A 133 2.29 -8.02 -58.24
N GLY A 134 2.57 -7.41 -57.09
CA GLY A 134 1.86 -7.67 -55.83
C GLY A 134 2.34 -8.89 -55.06
N GLN A 135 3.34 -9.62 -55.55
CA GLN A 135 3.94 -10.76 -54.84
C GLN A 135 4.80 -10.27 -53.66
N PRO A 136 4.81 -10.96 -52.52
CA PRO A 136 5.67 -10.56 -51.40
C PRO A 136 7.17 -10.63 -51.76
N VAL A 137 7.94 -9.64 -51.31
CA VAL A 137 9.38 -9.59 -51.57
C VAL A 137 10.10 -10.66 -50.75
N MET A 138 10.59 -11.71 -51.43
CA MET A 138 11.21 -12.88 -50.80
C MET A 138 12.47 -12.56 -50.00
N LYS A 139 13.24 -11.53 -50.39
CA LYS A 139 14.44 -11.08 -49.66
C LYS A 139 14.18 -10.94 -48.16
N HIS A 140 13.13 -10.21 -47.79
CA HIS A 140 12.85 -9.94 -46.38
C HIS A 140 12.32 -11.19 -45.65
N ARG A 141 11.56 -12.05 -46.34
CA ARG A 141 11.06 -13.30 -45.74
C ARG A 141 12.18 -14.28 -45.42
N ILE A 142 13.13 -14.45 -46.34
CA ILE A 142 14.30 -15.30 -46.14
C ILE A 142 15.14 -14.77 -44.98
N GLU A 143 15.40 -13.45 -44.93
CA GLU A 143 16.10 -12.79 -43.82
C GLU A 143 15.45 -13.09 -42.46
N HIS A 144 14.11 -13.03 -42.37
CA HIS A 144 13.38 -13.36 -41.14
C HIS A 144 13.49 -14.84 -40.76
N LEU A 145 13.38 -15.76 -41.72
CA LEU A 145 13.52 -17.20 -41.47
C LEU A 145 14.91 -17.54 -40.94
N LEU A 146 15.95 -16.96 -41.55
CA LEU A 146 17.34 -17.13 -41.09
C LEU A 146 17.52 -16.59 -39.66
N GLN A 147 16.96 -15.42 -39.36
CA GLN A 147 17.03 -14.83 -38.03
C GLN A 147 16.30 -15.67 -36.96
N MET A 148 15.17 -16.30 -37.31
CA MET A 148 14.47 -17.25 -36.42
C MET A 148 15.31 -18.49 -36.13
N ILE A 149 15.94 -19.06 -37.16
CA ILE A 149 16.78 -20.26 -37.02
C ILE A 149 17.96 -19.93 -36.09
N GLN A 150 18.68 -18.83 -36.35
CA GLN A 150 19.82 -18.40 -35.52
C GLN A 150 19.43 -18.08 -34.07
N GLY A 151 18.27 -17.46 -33.86
CA GLY A 151 17.76 -17.17 -32.53
C GLY A 151 17.26 -18.39 -31.76
N SER A 152 16.93 -19.49 -32.45
CA SER A 152 16.52 -20.76 -31.82
C SER A 152 17.69 -21.66 -31.44
N THR A 153 18.88 -21.41 -31.99
CA THR A 153 20.12 -22.15 -31.73
C THR A 153 20.96 -21.56 -30.59
N SER A 154 20.42 -20.63 -29.79
CA SER A 154 21.09 -19.98 -28.66
C SER A 154 20.33 -20.17 -27.36
#